data_AF-A0A2G2BF44-F1
#
_entry.id   AF-A0A2G2BF44-F1
#
_cell.length_a   1.000
_cell.length_b   1.000
_cell.length_c   1.000
_cell.angle_alpha   90.00
_cell.angle_beta   90.00
_cell.angle_gamma   90.00
#
_symmetry.space_group_name_H-M   'P 1'
#
loop_
_entity.id
_entity.type
_entity.pdbx_description
1 polymer ?
#
loop_
_entity_poly.entity_id
_entity_poly.type
_entity_poly.pdbx_seq_one_letter_code
_entity_poly.pdbx_strand_id
1 'polypeptide(L)'
;MSQKRANSQLTSCQVSATKDVPTSIENKITGGFFVGYIWIPTTSDVDTNNELRTKVVAQCMTNKGYQSVELPVCPAKVPVPDMNKRAIINDNSCFKQISGGYYAIAQKS
;
A
#
# COMPACT_ATOMS: atom_id res chain seq x y z
N MET A 1 -5.20 -14.80 13.29
CA MET A 1 -5.05 -13.39 13.75
C MET A 1 -6.24 -12.56 13.28
N SER A 2 -6.63 -11.49 13.98
CA SER A 2 -7.78 -10.65 13.59
C SER A 2 -7.32 -9.47 12.73
N GLN A 3 -8.00 -9.20 11.60
CA GLN A 3 -7.70 -8.07 10.69
C GLN A 3 -7.69 -6.72 11.45
N LYS A 4 -8.64 -6.57 12.38
CA LYS A 4 -8.57 -5.82 13.65
C LYS A 4 -7.18 -5.29 14.06
N ARG A 5 -6.38 -6.26 14.50
CA ARG A 5 -5.10 -6.06 15.16
C ARG A 5 -4.02 -5.68 14.15
N ALA A 6 -4.02 -6.30 12.97
CA ALA A 6 -3.07 -5.98 11.91
C ALA A 6 -3.19 -4.53 11.47
N ASN A 7 -4.41 -4.03 11.26
CA ASN A 7 -4.64 -2.64 10.88
C ASN A 7 -4.17 -1.66 11.97
N SER A 8 -4.49 -1.95 13.24
CA SER A 8 -4.03 -1.13 14.37
C SER A 8 -2.50 -1.10 14.48
N GLN A 9 -1.83 -2.23 14.29
CA GLN A 9 -0.37 -2.31 14.34
C GLN A 9 0.30 -1.63 13.15
N LEU A 10 -0.31 -1.71 11.96
CA LEU A 10 0.14 -0.97 10.77
C LEU A 10 0.09 0.54 11.02
N THR A 11 -1.03 1.05 11.56
CA THR A 11 -1.16 2.47 11.91
C THR A 11 -0.10 2.89 12.93
N SER A 12 0.14 2.07 13.96
CA SER A 12 1.22 2.33 14.92
C SER A 12 2.60 2.38 14.27
N CYS A 13 2.90 1.49 13.32
CA CYS A 13 4.15 1.52 12.56
C CYS A 13 4.26 2.75 11.65
N GLN A 14 3.17 3.19 11.01
CA GLN A 14 3.15 4.41 10.19
C GLN A 14 3.43 5.66 11.01
N VAL A 15 2.86 5.74 12.21
CA VAL A 15 3.11 6.85 13.14
C VAL A 15 4.56 6.85 13.60
N SER A 16 5.14 5.70 13.94
CA SER A 16 6.57 5.58 14.27
C SER A 16 7.45 6.00 13.11
N ALA A 17 7.21 5.44 11.92
CA ALA A 17 7.99 5.73 10.73
C ALA A 17 7.98 7.21 10.36
N THR A 18 6.88 7.92 10.62
CA THR A 18 6.78 9.37 10.39
C THR A 18 7.61 10.18 11.39
N LYS A 19 7.83 9.67 12.61
CA LYS A 19 8.74 10.28 13.58
C LYS A 19 10.20 10.03 13.23
N ASP A 20 10.51 8.80 12.81
CA ASP A 20 11.88 8.40 12.46
C ASP A 20 12.33 8.99 11.11
N VAL A 21 11.40 9.06 10.16
CA VAL A 21 11.58 9.57 8.80
C VAL A 21 10.51 10.63 8.53
N PRO A 22 10.75 11.91 8.87
CA PRO A 22 9.82 12.99 8.60
C PRO A 22 9.66 13.24 7.09
N THR A 23 8.54 13.87 6.71
CA THR A 23 8.29 14.32 5.33
C THR A 23 9.34 15.33 4.90
N SER A 24 9.95 15.08 3.74
CA SER A 24 10.84 16.04 3.07
C SER A 24 10.15 16.48 1.79
N ILE A 25 9.25 17.46 1.94
CA ILE A 25 8.49 18.00 0.80
C ILE A 25 9.37 18.98 0.05
N GLU A 26 9.65 18.65 -1.21
CA GLU A 26 10.46 19.45 -2.11
C GLU A 26 9.67 19.82 -3.36
N ASN A 27 9.84 21.05 -3.83
CA ASN A 27 9.28 21.49 -5.11
C ASN A 27 10.14 20.95 -6.25
N LYS A 28 9.56 20.06 -7.06
CA LYS A 28 10.18 19.53 -8.26
C LYS A 28 9.57 20.18 -9.50
N ILE A 29 10.40 20.73 -10.37
CA ILE A 29 9.97 21.17 -11.70
C ILE A 29 9.58 19.93 -12.50
N THR A 30 8.32 19.88 -12.95
CA THR A 30 7.77 18.78 -13.75
C THR A 30 7.58 19.14 -15.21
N GLY A 31 7.70 20.42 -15.53
CA GLY A 31 7.53 20.95 -16.88
C GLY A 31 7.52 22.46 -16.88
N GLY A 32 6.95 23.03 -17.93
CA GLY A 32 6.76 24.47 -18.07
C GLY A 32 6.15 24.82 -19.42
N PHE A 33 5.71 26.06 -19.55
CA PHE A 33 5.19 26.60 -20.81
C PHE A 33 5.76 27.99 -21.06
N PHE A 34 5.71 28.42 -22.33
CA PHE A 34 6.15 29.76 -22.72
C PHE A 34 4.98 30.73 -22.83
N VAL A 35 5.18 31.96 -22.36
CA VAL A 35 4.31 33.11 -22.64
C VAL A 35 5.16 34.15 -23.36
N GLY A 36 5.02 34.22 -24.69
CA GLY A 36 5.94 34.98 -25.53
C GLY A 36 7.35 34.40 -25.45
N TYR A 37 8.30 35.19 -24.94
CA TYR A 37 9.71 34.80 -24.74
C TYR A 37 10.05 34.45 -23.28
N ILE A 38 9.06 34.42 -22.37
CA ILE A 38 9.25 34.08 -20.96
C ILE A 38 8.89 32.62 -20.73
N TRP A 39 9.79 31.86 -20.09
CA TRP A 39 9.54 30.49 -19.66
C TRP A 39 8.97 30.46 -18.24
N ILE A 40 7.83 29.79 -18.04
CA ILE A 40 7.15 29.64 -16.76
C ILE A 40 7.20 28.16 -16.35
N PRO A 41 7.91 27.80 -15.25
CA PRO A 41 7.95 26.42 -14.76
C PRO A 41 6.61 25.99 -14.15
N THR A 42 6.27 24.72 -14.34
CA THR A 42 5.26 24.03 -13.51
C THR A 42 5.98 23.20 -12.45
N THR A 43 5.58 23.34 -11.20
CA THR A 43 6.15 22.59 -10.07
C THR A 43 5.13 21.64 -9.46
N SER A 44 5.64 20.56 -8.86
CA SER A 44 4.86 19.67 -8.00
C SER A 44 5.64 19.37 -6.73
N ASP A 45 4.91 19.24 -5.62
CA ASP A 45 5.49 18.79 -4.36
C ASP A 45 5.77 17.28 -4.40
N VAL A 46 6.98 16.90 -3.98
CA VAL A 46 7.40 15.50 -3.88
C VAL A 46 7.98 15.26 -2.49
N ASP A 47 7.50 14.23 -1.78
CA ASP A 47 8.13 13.75 -0.55
C ASP A 47 9.32 12.84 -0.92
N THR A 48 10.54 13.37 -0.86
CA THR A 48 11.76 12.62 -1.19
C THR A 48 12.01 11.47 -0.21
N ASN A 49 11.45 11.54 0.99
CA ASN A 49 11.58 10.52 2.03
C ASN A 49 10.49 9.45 1.99
N ASN A 50 9.52 9.53 1.06
CA ASN A 50 8.38 8.61 1.03
C ASN A 50 8.79 7.14 0.91
N GLU A 51 9.78 6.83 0.07
CA GLU A 51 10.26 5.46 -0.11
C GLU A 51 10.98 4.94 1.14
N LEU A 52 11.80 5.78 1.79
CA LEU A 52 12.47 5.41 3.03
C LEU A 52 11.46 5.14 4.14
N ARG A 53 10.46 6.00 4.30
CA ARG A 53 9.39 5.81 5.29
C ARG A 53 8.65 4.49 5.06
N THR A 54 8.37 4.16 3.79
CA THR A 54 7.75 2.88 3.42
C THR A 54 8.60 1.68 3.86
N LYS A 55 9.93 1.76 3.71
CA LYS A 55 10.86 0.72 4.19
C LYS A 55 10.85 0.59 5.72
N VAL A 56 10.80 1.71 6.44
CA VAL A 56 10.73 1.69 7.92
C VAL A 56 9.41 1.08 8.41
N VAL A 57 8.28 1.39 7.75
CA VAL A 57 7.00 0.71 8.04
C VAL A 57 7.11 -0.79 7.82
N ALA A 58 7.70 -1.22 6.70
CA ALA A 58 7.89 -2.65 6.40
C ALA A 58 8.78 -3.35 7.44
N GLN A 59 9.88 -2.71 7.86
CA GLN A 59 10.76 -3.22 8.93
C GLN A 59 10.01 -3.32 10.27
N CYS A 60 9.24 -2.30 10.64
CA CYS A 60 8.42 -2.32 11.85
C CYS A 60 7.40 -3.47 11.85
N MET A 61 6.72 -3.67 10.72
CA MET A 61 5.77 -4.78 10.57
C MET A 61 6.47 -6.13 10.63
N THR A 62 7.65 -6.27 10.01
CA THR A 62 8.49 -7.48 10.08
C THR A 62 8.90 -7.78 11.52
N ASN A 63 9.34 -6.78 12.28
CA ASN A 63 9.69 -6.92 13.70
C ASN A 63 8.49 -7.31 14.58
N LYS A 64 7.27 -6.97 14.17
CA LYS A 64 6.03 -7.41 14.82
C LYS A 64 5.58 -8.82 14.40
N GLY A 65 6.34 -9.49 13.52
CA GLY A 65 6.08 -10.84 13.03
C GLY A 65 5.14 -10.90 11.82
N TYR A 66 4.93 -9.78 11.12
CA TYR A 66 4.19 -9.77 9.86
C TYR A 66 5.11 -10.03 8.68
N GLN A 67 4.57 -10.65 7.64
CA GLN A 67 5.28 -10.91 6.40
C GLN A 67 4.46 -10.42 5.21
N SER A 68 5.15 -9.83 4.23
CA SER A 68 4.54 -9.52 2.93
C SER A 68 4.36 -10.82 2.15
N VAL A 69 3.17 -11.01 1.59
CA VAL A 69 2.82 -12.18 0.78
C VAL A 69 2.26 -11.71 -0.55
N GLU A 70 2.78 -12.24 -1.64
CA GLU A 70 2.23 -12.03 -2.97
C GLU A 70 1.26 -13.16 -3.28
N LEU A 71 0.01 -12.80 -3.53
CA LEU A 71 -1.03 -13.77 -3.89
C LEU A 71 -1.26 -13.71 -5.40
N PRO A 72 -1.42 -14.85 -6.08
CA PRO A 72 -1.80 -14.87 -7.49
C PRO A 72 -3.28 -14.51 -7.69
N VAL A 73 -3.63 -14.11 -8.91
CA VAL A 73 -5.04 -13.86 -9.31
C VAL A 73 -5.83 -15.17 -9.19
N CYS A 74 -7.05 -15.09 -8.66
CA CYS A 74 -7.95 -16.24 -8.64
C CYS A 74 -8.45 -16.62 -10.05
N PRO A 75 -8.56 -17.92 -10.37
CA PRO A 75 -9.30 -18.39 -11.54
C PRO A 75 -10.73 -17.83 -11.57
N ALA A 76 -11.28 -17.66 -12.77
CA ALA A 76 -12.62 -17.08 -12.97
C ALA A 76 -13.72 -17.80 -12.16
N LYS A 77 -13.61 -19.13 -12.05
CA LYS A 77 -14.59 -20.02 -11.37
C LYS A 77 -14.54 -19.98 -9.84
N VAL A 78 -13.59 -19.29 -9.21
CA VAL A 78 -13.54 -19.17 -7.75
C VAL A 78 -14.66 -18.21 -7.27
N PRO A 79 -15.55 -18.66 -6.37
CA PRO A 79 -16.62 -17.81 -5.85
C PRO A 79 -16.08 -16.70 -4.96
N VAL A 80 -16.86 -15.63 -4.81
CA VAL A 80 -16.55 -14.54 -3.87
C VAL A 80 -16.67 -15.10 -2.44
N PRO A 81 -15.63 -14.96 -1.59
CA PRO A 81 -15.65 -15.47 -0.24
C PRO A 81 -16.54 -14.60 0.68
N ASP A 82 -17.03 -15.19 1.76
CA ASP A 82 -17.74 -14.45 2.82
C ASP A 82 -16.77 -13.52 3.56
N MET A 83 -16.94 -12.20 3.37
CA MET A 83 -16.08 -11.18 3.97
C MET A 83 -16.21 -11.07 5.49
N ASN A 84 -17.25 -11.67 6.10
CA ASN A 84 -17.38 -11.72 7.55
C ASN A 84 -16.50 -12.80 8.19
N LYS A 85 -15.98 -13.73 7.38
CA LYS A 85 -15.06 -14.78 7.83
C LYS A 85 -13.62 -14.32 7.66
N ARG A 86 -12.76 -14.76 8.59
CA ARG A 86 -11.33 -14.49 8.48
C ARG A 86 -10.75 -15.23 7.28
N ALA A 87 -10.10 -14.49 6.40
CA ALA A 87 -9.25 -15.08 5.39
C ALA A 87 -8.06 -15.78 6.05
N ILE A 88 -7.81 -17.02 5.63
CA ILE A 88 -6.60 -17.77 5.96
C ILE A 88 -5.69 -17.66 4.73
N ILE A 89 -4.42 -17.33 4.96
CA ILE A 89 -3.42 -17.24 3.90
C ILE A 89 -2.60 -18.54 3.90
N ASN A 90 -2.57 -19.20 2.74
CA ASN A 90 -1.89 -20.46 2.45
C ASN A 90 -1.62 -20.55 0.93
N ASP A 91 -1.07 -21.66 0.45
CA ASP A 91 -0.72 -21.85 -0.98
C ASP A 91 -1.95 -21.87 -1.92
N ASN A 92 -3.12 -22.18 -1.37
CA ASN A 92 -4.40 -22.15 -2.09
C ASN A 92 -5.02 -20.75 -2.12
N SER A 93 -4.41 -19.76 -1.47
CA SER A 93 -4.95 -18.41 -1.43
C SER A 93 -4.71 -17.69 -2.75
N CYS A 94 -5.69 -16.89 -3.17
CA CYS A 94 -5.61 -16.05 -4.34
C CYS A 94 -6.40 -14.76 -4.12
N PHE A 95 -6.11 -13.72 -4.88
CA PHE A 95 -6.90 -12.50 -4.86
C PHE A 95 -7.99 -12.53 -5.94
N LYS A 96 -9.24 -12.23 -5.55
CA LYS A 96 -10.41 -12.13 -6.42
C LYS A 96 -10.90 -10.69 -6.43
N GLN A 97 -10.97 -10.09 -7.62
CA GLN A 97 -11.64 -8.80 -7.78
C GLN A 97 -13.15 -8.98 -7.58
N ILE A 98 -13.73 -8.08 -6.80
CA ILE A 98 -15.17 -7.98 -6.58
C ILE A 98 -15.68 -6.65 -7.19
N SER A 99 -17.00 -6.45 -7.18
CA SER A 99 -17.61 -5.24 -7.74
C SER A 99 -17.07 -3.97 -7.06
N GLY A 100 -16.98 -2.88 -7.82
CA GLY A 100 -16.56 -1.56 -7.31
C GLY A 100 -15.06 -1.36 -7.12
N GLY A 101 -14.22 -2.23 -7.71
CA GLY A 101 -12.75 -2.10 -7.63
C GLY A 101 -12.13 -2.64 -6.33
N TYR A 102 -12.93 -3.29 -5.50
CA TYR A 102 -12.46 -3.94 -4.29
C TYR A 102 -11.92 -5.35 -4.58
N TYR A 103 -11.18 -5.91 -3.63
CA TYR A 103 -10.57 -7.23 -3.72
C TYR A 103 -10.84 -8.05 -2.46
N ALA A 104 -10.99 -9.35 -2.62
CA ALA A 104 -11.11 -10.30 -1.53
C ALA A 104 -10.08 -11.43 -1.68
N ILE A 105 -9.60 -11.94 -0.55
CA ILE A 105 -8.75 -13.14 -0.52
C ILE A 105 -9.66 -14.37 -0.53
N ALA A 106 -9.61 -15.15 -1.61
CA ALA A 106 -10.37 -16.38 -1.76
C ALA A 106 -9.43 -17.60 -1.76
N GLN A 107 -10.02 -18.80 -1.73
CA GLN A 107 -9.29 -20.06 -1.81
C GLN A 107 -9.55 -20.70 -3.18
N LYS A 108 -8.48 -21.13 -3.86
CA LYS A 108 -8.54 -22.02 -5.02
C LYS A 108 -9.09 -23.36 -4.51
N SER A 109 -10.28 -23.73 -4.98
CA SER A 109 -10.85 -25.06 -4.74
C SER A 109 -10.16 -26.11 -5.59
#